data_AF-A0A6L5PK48-F1
#
_entry.id   AF-A0A6L5PK48-F1
#
_cell.length_a   1.000
_cell.length_b   1.000
_cell.length_c   1.000
_cell.angle_alpha   90.00
_cell.angle_beta   90.00
_cell.angle_gamma   90.00
#
_symmetry.space_group_name_H-M   'P 1'
#
loop_
_entity.id
_entity.type
_entity.pdbx_description
1 polymer ?
#
loop_
_entity_poly.entity_id
_entity_poly.type
_entity_poly.pdbx_seq_one_letter_code
_entity_poly.pdbx_strand_id
1 'polypeptide(L)'
;MRIRITDAGIYDGEGKEIPVGTELDVADFDVNDEGQPVEPHPWGGRFVAIGGGKKGKKGVNNDGALKAEHHGGGKFNITQGEQVLLEGISKADADAFNALSDEDKQAFVASQAKA
;
A
#
# COMPACT_ATOMS: atom_id res chain seq x y z
N MET A 1 -1.86 -8.35 12.81
CA MET A 1 -2.61 -7.10 13.10
C MET A 1 -2.46 -6.25 11.86
N ARG A 2 -3.56 -5.74 11.30
CA ARG A 2 -3.46 -4.89 10.11
C ARG A 2 -3.34 -3.43 10.53
N ILE A 3 -2.27 -2.79 10.10
CA ILE A 3 -1.98 -1.38 10.36
C ILE A 3 -1.88 -0.63 9.04
N ARG A 4 -2.15 0.67 9.07
CA ARG A 4 -1.88 1.60 7.96
C ARG A 4 -0.90 2.65 8.44
N ILE A 5 0.21 2.82 7.73
CA ILE A 5 1.20 3.85 8.05
C ILE A 5 0.60 5.23 7.77
N THR A 6 0.70 6.13 8.73
CA THR A 6 0.21 7.52 8.64
C THR A 6 1.31 8.56 8.68
N ASP A 7 2.54 8.18 9.07
CA ASP A 7 3.70 9.07 9.15
C ASP A 7 4.98 8.34 8.70
N ALA A 8 5.94 9.08 8.15
CA ALA A 8 7.19 8.52 7.61
C ALA A 8 8.17 8.10 8.72
N GLY A 9 9.31 7.51 8.35
CA GLY A 9 10.33 7.06 9.30
C GLY A 9 10.05 5.71 9.93
N ILE A 10 9.23 4.88 9.29
CA ILE A 10 9.09 3.45 9.59
C ILE A 10 9.90 2.67 8.55
N TYR A 11 10.72 1.73 9.01
CA TYR A 11 11.57 0.91 8.16
C TYR A 11 11.22 -0.56 8.35
N ASP A 12 11.29 -1.34 7.26
CA ASP A 12 11.09 -2.78 7.30
C ASP A 12 12.32 -3.52 7.87
N GLY A 13 12.24 -4.84 7.99
CA GLY A 13 13.34 -5.68 8.49
C GLY A 13 14.60 -5.66 7.62
N GLU A 14 14.48 -5.27 6.35
CA GLU A 14 15.59 -5.05 5.41
C GLU A 14 16.15 -3.62 5.45
N GLY A 15 15.57 -2.73 6.28
CA GLY A 15 15.98 -1.35 6.43
C GLY A 15 15.48 -0.41 5.34
N LYS A 16 14.50 -0.82 4.52
CA LYS A 16 13.83 0.02 3.53
C LYS A 16 12.69 0.79 4.19
N GLU A 17 12.58 2.08 3.89
CA GLU A 17 11.49 2.91 4.41
C GLU A 17 10.14 2.43 3.84
N ILE A 18 9.17 2.26 4.73
CA ILE A 18 7.79 1.95 4.41
C ILE A 18 7.05 3.27 4.18
N PRO A 19 6.47 3.48 2.99
CA PRO A 19 5.81 4.73 2.68
C PRO A 19 4.52 4.95 3.47
N VAL A 20 4.18 6.21 3.69
CA VAL A 20 2.89 6.60 4.28
C VAL A 20 1.75 6.14 3.39
N GLY A 21 0.70 5.61 4.02
CA GLY A 21 -0.45 5.02 3.36
C GLY A 21 -0.34 3.51 3.17
N THR A 22 0.83 2.90 3.37
CA THR A 22 1.01 1.45 3.26
C THR A 22 0.23 0.72 4.34
N GLU A 23 -0.49 -0.31 3.94
CA GLU A 23 -1.14 -1.25 4.83
C GLU A 23 -0.26 -2.49 5.02
N LEU A 24 0.02 -2.83 6.28
CA LEU A 24 0.86 -3.98 6.63
C LEU A 24 0.07 -4.91 7.55
N ASP A 25 0.24 -6.22 7.36
CA ASP A 25 -0.13 -7.17 8.42
C ASP A 25 1.11 -7.48 9.24
N VAL A 26 1.10 -7.03 10.49
CA VAL A 26 2.21 -7.20 11.40
C VAL A 26 1.82 -8.20 12.48
N ALA A 27 2.59 -9.28 12.56
CA ALA A 27 2.31 -10.40 13.45
C ALA A 27 2.76 -10.14 14.90
N ASP A 28 3.75 -9.26 15.10
CA ASP A 28 4.48 -9.11 16.36
C ASP A 28 4.30 -7.72 17.00
N PHE A 29 3.12 -7.11 16.83
CA PHE A 29 2.78 -5.94 17.64
C PHE A 29 2.27 -6.39 19.00
N ASP A 30 2.90 -5.89 20.06
CA ASP A 30 2.32 -5.92 21.38
C ASP A 30 1.10 -4.97 21.37
N VAL A 31 -0.08 -5.54 21.58
CA VAL A 31 -1.37 -4.85 21.52
C VAL A 31 -2.14 -5.06 22.82
N ASN A 32 -2.91 -4.06 23.24
CA ASN A 32 -3.84 -4.19 24.36
C ASN A 32 -5.07 -5.05 23.98
N ASP A 33 -5.95 -5.30 24.94
CA ASP A 33 -7.19 -6.07 24.76
C ASP A 33 -8.14 -5.45 23.71
N GLU A 34 -7.98 -4.16 23.41
CA GLU A 34 -8.73 -3.41 22.39
C GLU A 34 -8.09 -3.49 21.00
N GLY A 35 -7.00 -4.26 20.84
CA GLY A 35 -6.28 -4.42 19.58
C GLY A 35 -5.51 -3.17 19.15
N GLN A 36 -5.26 -2.25 20.07
CA GLN A 36 -4.43 -1.07 19.86
C GLN A 36 -3.00 -1.39 20.27
N PRO A 37 -1.98 -0.85 19.59
CA PRO A 37 -0.58 -1.04 19.98
C PRO A 37 -0.34 -0.53 21.41
N VAL A 38 0.34 -1.31 22.24
CA VAL A 38 0.74 -0.84 23.57
C VAL A 38 1.86 0.19 23.42
N GLU A 39 1.69 1.33 24.07
CA GLU A 39 2.75 2.33 24.19
C GLU A 39 3.69 1.97 25.36
N PRO A 40 5.01 2.26 25.29
CA PRO A 40 5.71 2.93 24.20
C PRO A 40 6.13 1.96 23.09
N HIS A 41 5.64 2.19 21.88
CA HIS A 41 6.07 1.47 20.69
C HIS A 41 6.91 2.40 19.80
N PRO A 42 8.01 1.94 19.15
CA PRO A 42 8.83 2.78 18.26
C PRO A 42 8.06 3.43 17.11
N TRP A 43 6.94 2.82 16.69
CA TRP A 43 6.04 3.34 15.67
C TRP A 43 4.81 4.08 16.26
N GLY A 44 4.79 4.37 17.56
CA GLY A 44 3.70 5.10 18.22
C GLY A 44 3.36 6.41 17.51
N GLY A 45 2.08 6.59 17.16
CA GLY A 45 1.57 7.75 16.41
C GLY A 45 1.88 7.74 14.90
N ARG A 46 2.64 6.77 14.39
CA ARG A 46 3.02 6.69 12.96
C ARG A 46 2.17 5.73 12.13
N PHE A 47 1.21 5.06 12.76
CA PHE A 47 0.25 4.20 12.08
C PHE A 47 -1.09 4.21 12.80
N VAL A 48 -2.12 3.74 12.09
CA VAL A 48 -3.45 3.46 12.64
C VAL A 48 -3.76 1.98 12.50
N ALA A 49 -4.35 1.39 13.54
CA ALA A 49 -4.90 0.04 13.45
C ALA A 49 -6.13 0.05 12.54
N ILE A 50 -6.13 -0.78 11.51
CA ILE A 50 -7.24 -0.90 10.55
C ILE A 50 -7.90 -2.29 10.56
N GLY A 51 -7.41 -3.22 11.39
CA GLY A 51 -8.05 -4.51 11.58
C GLY A 51 -7.45 -5.38 12.70
N GLY A 52 -8.33 -5.91 13.55
CA GLY A 52 -8.02 -6.87 14.61
C GLY A 52 -7.76 -8.27 14.04
N GLY A 53 -6.61 -8.85 14.41
CA GLY A 53 -6.09 -10.08 13.81
C GLY A 53 -7.01 -11.29 13.95
N LYS A 54 -7.40 -11.89 12.83
CA LYS A 54 -7.69 -13.32 12.77
C LYS A 54 -6.51 -14.04 12.13
N LYS A 55 -5.93 -14.96 12.91
CA LYS A 55 -5.02 -16.02 12.52
C LYS A 55 -5.56 -16.72 11.26
N GLY A 56 -5.07 -16.29 10.10
CA GLY A 56 -5.59 -16.76 8.81
C GLY A 56 -4.76 -16.18 7.67
N LYS A 57 -3.71 -16.93 7.32
CA LYS A 57 -2.87 -16.80 6.13
C LYS A 57 -3.38 -15.82 5.06
N LYS A 58 -2.76 -14.65 4.98
CA LYS A 58 -2.05 -14.10 3.82
C LYS A 58 -1.51 -12.75 4.29
N GLY A 59 -0.24 -12.71 4.67
CA GLY A 59 0.44 -11.42 4.81
C GLY A 59 0.23 -10.68 3.51
N VAL A 60 -0.32 -9.47 3.58
CA VAL A 60 -0.29 -8.58 2.43
C VAL A 60 1.16 -8.10 2.37
N ASN A 61 2.01 -8.92 1.76
CA ASN A 61 3.14 -8.41 1.02
C ASN A 61 2.62 -7.32 0.08
N ASN A 62 3.50 -6.44 -0.34
CA ASN A 62 3.31 -5.55 -1.48
C ASN A 62 3.06 -6.37 -2.78
N ASP A 63 1.96 -7.13 -2.84
CA ASP A 63 1.59 -8.06 -3.92
C ASP A 63 0.67 -7.37 -4.95
N GLY A 64 0.33 -6.11 -4.69
CA GLY A 64 -0.26 -5.23 -5.69
C GLY A 64 0.82 -4.49 -6.45
N ALA A 65 1.71 -5.20 -7.16
CA ALA A 65 2.59 -4.52 -8.12
C ALA A 65 1.72 -3.59 -8.98
N LEU A 66 2.13 -2.32 -9.06
CA LEU A 66 1.41 -1.30 -9.80
C LEU A 66 1.24 -1.78 -11.23
N LYS A 67 -0.01 -1.96 -11.64
CA LYS A 67 -0.35 -2.46 -12.95
C LYS A 67 -1.45 -1.61 -13.57
N ALA A 68 -1.36 -1.41 -14.87
CA ALA A 68 -2.49 -0.94 -15.63
C ALA A 68 -3.28 -2.15 -16.13
N GLU A 69 -4.53 -2.27 -15.69
CA GLU A 69 -5.45 -3.33 -16.07
C GLU A 69 -6.55 -2.81 -17.00
N HIS A 70 -6.97 -3.65 -17.95
CA HIS A 70 -8.03 -3.30 -18.89
C HIS A 70 -9.37 -3.28 -18.17
N HIS A 71 -10.07 -2.15 -18.27
CA HIS A 71 -11.41 -1.98 -17.79
C HIS A 71 -12.40 -1.88 -18.96
N GLY A 72 -13.67 -2.23 -18.72
CA GLY A 72 -14.70 -2.27 -19.76
C GLY A 72 -14.76 -0.98 -20.58
N GLY A 73 -15.03 -1.10 -21.89
CA GLY A 73 -15.15 0.06 -22.78
C GLY A 73 -13.84 0.57 -23.39
N GLY A 74 -12.79 -0.24 -23.42
CA GLY A 74 -11.50 0.13 -24.07
C GLY A 74 -10.65 1.08 -23.25
N LYS A 75 -10.97 1.24 -21.96
CA LYS A 75 -10.27 2.08 -21.00
C LYS A 75 -9.41 1.21 -20.10
N PHE A 76 -8.42 1.80 -19.48
CA PHE A 76 -7.54 1.10 -18.55
C PHE A 76 -7.53 1.84 -17.22
N ASN A 77 -7.31 1.08 -16.15
CA ASN A 77 -7.21 1.61 -14.79
C ASN A 77 -5.86 1.19 -14.21
N ILE A 78 -5.19 2.09 -13.51
CA ILE A 78 -4.02 1.77 -12.70
C ILE A 78 -4.51 1.31 -11.35
N THR A 79 -4.12 0.10 -10.96
CA THR A 79 -4.48 -0.50 -9.69
C THR A 79 -3.25 -0.86 -8.87
N GLN A 80 -3.41 -0.76 -7.56
CA GLN A 80 -2.47 -1.28 -6.58
C GLN A 80 -3.23 -2.26 -5.68
N GLY A 81 -3.14 -3.54 -6.03
CA GLY A 81 -3.92 -4.58 -5.36
C GLY A 81 -5.40 -4.41 -5.66
N GLU A 82 -6.18 -4.03 -4.65
CA GLU A 82 -7.64 -3.85 -4.75
C GLU A 82 -8.05 -2.37 -4.90
N GLN A 83 -7.08 -1.45 -4.84
CA GLN A 83 -7.31 -0.01 -4.95
C GLN A 83 -7.14 0.47 -6.39
N VAL A 84 -8.13 1.19 -6.92
CA VAL A 84 -8.02 1.94 -8.17
C VAL A 84 -7.39 3.30 -7.86
N LEU A 85 -6.25 3.58 -8.47
CA LEU A 85 -5.48 4.80 -8.25
C LEU A 85 -5.71 5.82 -9.36
N LEU A 86 -5.88 5.34 -10.59
CA LEU A 86 -6.15 6.18 -11.76
C LEU A 86 -7.08 5.42 -12.70
N GLU A 87 -8.13 6.08 -13.19
CA GLU A 87 -9.11 5.48 -14.07
C GLU A 87 -9.16 6.16 -15.43
N GLY A 88 -9.56 5.41 -16.46
CA GLY A 88 -9.85 5.98 -17.77
C GLY A 88 -8.63 6.34 -18.62
N ILE A 89 -7.47 5.72 -18.38
CA ILE A 89 -6.29 5.93 -19.21
C ILE A 89 -6.41 5.19 -20.55
N SER A 90 -5.69 5.68 -21.55
CA SER A 90 -5.65 5.06 -22.86
C SER A 90 -4.79 3.79 -22.85
N LYS A 91 -4.98 2.91 -23.84
CA LYS A 91 -4.13 1.73 -24.02
C LYS A 91 -2.63 2.08 -24.09
N ALA A 92 -2.28 3.18 -24.77
CA ALA A 92 -0.90 3.63 -24.90
C ALA A 92 -0.29 3.99 -23.53
N ASP A 93 -1.03 4.73 -22.70
CA ASP A 93 -0.61 5.08 -21.35
C ASP A 93 -0.52 3.85 -20.45
N ALA A 94 -1.46 2.90 -20.58
CA ALA A 94 -1.45 1.65 -19.82
C ALA A 94 -0.23 0.77 -20.15
N ASP A 95 0.10 0.67 -21.44
CA ASP A 95 1.27 -0.09 -21.90
C ASP A 95 2.58 0.58 -21.45
N ALA A 96 2.68 1.89 -21.63
CA ALA A 96 3.81 2.68 -21.14
C ALA A 96 3.98 2.51 -19.63
N PHE A 97 2.89 2.63 -18.86
CA PHE A 97 2.91 2.45 -17.41
C PHE A 97 3.36 1.04 -17.01
N ASN A 98 2.88 0.00 -17.69
CA ASN A 98 3.30 -1.37 -17.39
C ASN A 98 4.77 -1.63 -17.74
N ALA A 99 5.32 -0.92 -18.73
CA ALA A 99 6.72 -1.00 -19.14
C ALA A 99 7.70 -0.21 -18.23
N LEU A 100 7.19 0.67 -17.37
CA LEU A 100 8.01 1.38 -16.38
C LEU A 100 8.55 0.43 -15.29
N SER A 101 9.60 0.86 -14.59
CA SER A 101 10.07 0.22 -13.37
C SER A 101 9.07 0.45 -12.23
N ASP A 102 9.04 -0.41 -11.23
CA ASP A 102 8.13 -0.24 -10.07
C ASP A 102 8.30 1.13 -9.38
N GLU A 103 9.54 1.63 -9.32
CA GLU A 103 9.87 2.95 -8.75
C GLU A 103 9.28 4.11 -9.58
N ASP A 104 9.41 4.04 -10.91
CA ASP A 104 8.81 5.01 -11.85
C ASP A 104 7.27 4.96 -11.82
N LYS A 105 6.69 3.77 -11.72
CA LYS A 105 5.23 3.60 -11.58
C LYS A 105 4.72 4.26 -10.31
N GLN A 106 5.43 4.10 -9.19
CA GLN A 106 5.09 4.76 -7.93
C GLN A 106 5.16 6.28 -8.06
N ALA A 107 6.21 6.81 -8.69
CA ALA A 107 6.35 8.25 -8.93
C ALA A 107 5.22 8.81 -9.81
N PHE A 108 4.84 8.08 -10.87
CA PHE A 108 3.75 8.46 -11.77
C PHE A 108 2.40 8.56 -11.04
N VAL A 109 2.07 7.54 -10.24
CA VAL A 109 0.84 7.53 -9.43
C VAL A 109 0.87 8.63 -8.37
N ALA A 110 1.99 8.80 -7.66
CA ALA A 110 2.13 9.84 -6.64
C ALA A 110 1.98 11.24 -7.24
N SER A 111 2.40 11.43 -8.49
CA SER A 111 2.22 12.70 -9.20
C SER A 111 0.77 12.94 -9.63
N GLN A 112 0.04 11.89 -10.04
CA GLN A 112 -1.38 11.97 -10.44
C GLN A 112 -2.34 12.15 -9.26
N ALA A 113 -2.03 11.56 -8.10
CA ALA A 113 -2.83 11.72 -6.88
C ALA A 113 -2.81 13.15 -6.30
N LYS A 114 -1.92 14.02 -6.81
CA LYS A 114 -1.71 15.39 -6.34
C LYS A 114 -2.35 16.45 -7.26
N ALA A 115 -3.01 16.04 -8.33
CA ALA A 115 -3.61 16.91 -9.35
C ALA A 115 -5.12 17.12 -9.14
#